data_AF-I4IVC2-F1
#
_entry.id   AF-I4IVC2-F1
#
_cell.length_a   1.000
_cell.length_b   1.000
_cell.length_c   1.000
_cell.angle_alpha   90.00
_cell.angle_beta   90.00
_cell.angle_gamma   90.00
#
_symmetry.space_group_name_H-M   'P 1'
#
loop_
_entity.id
_entity.type
_entity.pdbx_description
1 polymer ?
#
loop_
_entity_poly.entity_id
_entity_poly.type
_entity_poly.pdbx_seq_one_letter_code
_entity_poly.pdbx_strand_id
1 'polypeptide(L)'
;MLLYPSAPLQLHYLGYPDTLGADFIPYILGDRFLIPPDLAEYYRETLVELPHVFVTTPLSFSEPPPSRSELGLPDEGFVYACFNRTDKWSPELFACWLEILQAVPNAVLWLAESSEDISQTLRAKAKTAGVDPERLVFLVQRSPWEFISVCRQADLFLDTFLYNGGATSVCAIQAGVPLLTCPGDTFASRMGMSICHAAGLESFVCESRESYQVQAIYWGTHWEELRQFTQQWQQKQGDLPLFQPATWIKAMETQLMNLWQNQIRNCI
;
A
#
# COMPACT_ATOMS: atom_id res chain seq x y z
N MET A 1 27.17 4.84 -1.00
CA MET A 1 28.55 4.69 -0.45
C MET A 1 28.60 3.43 0.41
N LEU A 2 28.71 2.26 -0.25
CA LEU A 2 28.88 0.93 0.39
C LEU A 2 29.93 0.07 -0.36
N LEU A 3 30.79 0.70 -1.17
CA LEU A 3 31.74 0.01 -2.05
C LEU A 3 32.83 -0.79 -1.31
N TYR A 4 32.96 -0.62 0.01
CA TYR A 4 33.85 -1.41 0.86
C TYR A 4 33.03 -2.14 1.92
N PRO A 5 33.14 -3.49 2.03
CA PRO A 5 32.39 -4.25 3.01
C PRO A 5 32.83 -3.87 4.42
N SER A 6 32.00 -3.08 5.10
CA SER A 6 32.28 -2.59 6.46
C SER A 6 31.79 -3.56 7.54
N ALA A 7 31.07 -4.63 7.15
CA ALA A 7 30.58 -5.68 8.03
C ALA A 7 30.68 -7.05 7.32
N PRO A 8 30.86 -8.16 8.06
CA PRO A 8 30.98 -9.51 7.50
C PRO A 8 29.67 -10.04 6.88
N LEU A 9 28.52 -9.48 7.30
CA LEU A 9 27.21 -9.74 6.72
C LEU A 9 26.60 -8.40 6.33
N GLN A 10 26.15 -8.28 5.09
CA GLN A 10 25.46 -7.09 4.58
C GLN A 10 24.15 -7.53 3.96
N LEU A 11 23.10 -6.76 4.20
CA LEU A 11 21.77 -7.01 3.67
C LEU A 11 21.07 -5.68 3.41
N HIS A 12 20.14 -5.69 2.48
CA HIS A 12 19.28 -4.56 2.18
C HIS A 12 17.86 -4.85 2.67
N TYR A 13 17.29 -3.86 3.32
CA TYR A 13 15.91 -3.88 3.77
C TYR A 13 15.26 -2.49 3.62
N LEU A 14 14.00 -2.48 3.18
CA LEU A 14 13.02 -1.39 3.24
C LEU A 14 13.29 -0.12 2.40
N GLY A 15 14.52 0.40 2.38
CA GLY A 15 14.82 1.73 1.82
C GLY A 15 14.74 1.85 0.30
N TYR A 16 14.81 0.73 -0.42
CA TYR A 16 14.66 0.65 -1.88
C TYR A 16 13.84 -0.60 -2.21
N PRO A 17 12.71 -0.49 -2.92
CA PRO A 17 11.78 -1.61 -3.12
C PRO A 17 12.12 -2.39 -4.41
N ASP A 18 13.39 -2.74 -4.59
CA ASP A 18 13.85 -3.65 -5.65
C ASP A 18 15.29 -4.14 -5.40
N THR A 19 15.84 -4.95 -6.31
CA THR A 19 17.26 -5.36 -6.29
C THR A 19 18.21 -4.17 -6.41
N LEU A 20 19.29 -4.16 -5.63
CA LEU A 20 20.41 -3.22 -5.81
C LEU A 20 21.31 -3.61 -6.99
N GLY A 21 21.17 -4.84 -7.49
CA GLY A 21 22.04 -5.39 -8.54
C GLY A 21 23.51 -5.44 -8.14
N ALA A 22 23.80 -5.48 -6.83
CA ALA A 22 25.13 -5.25 -6.29
C ALA A 22 25.70 -6.51 -5.62
N ASP A 23 26.92 -6.91 -6.01
CA ASP A 23 27.61 -8.08 -5.45
C ASP A 23 27.98 -7.93 -3.97
N PHE A 24 28.12 -6.70 -3.49
CA PHE A 24 28.57 -6.42 -2.13
C PHE A 24 27.43 -6.43 -1.10
N ILE A 25 26.17 -6.58 -1.51
CA ILE A 25 25.02 -6.77 -0.62
C ILE A 25 24.32 -8.06 -1.05
N PRO A 26 24.70 -9.22 -0.49
CA PRO A 26 24.26 -10.52 -1.01
C PRO A 26 22.83 -10.91 -0.59
N TYR A 27 22.18 -10.16 0.30
CA TYR A 27 20.90 -10.54 0.88
C TYR A 27 19.90 -9.38 0.84
N ILE A 28 18.62 -9.73 0.62
CA ILE A 28 17.48 -8.83 0.70
C ILE A 28 16.46 -9.39 1.69
N LEU A 29 16.00 -8.57 2.64
CA LEU A 29 14.88 -8.93 3.52
C LEU A 29 13.56 -8.61 2.82
N GLY A 30 12.68 -9.60 2.75
CA GLY A 30 11.36 -9.48 2.13
C GLY A 30 10.49 -10.68 2.48
N ASP A 31 9.44 -10.93 1.71
CA ASP A 31 8.56 -12.08 1.88
C ASP A 31 8.22 -12.70 0.52
N ARG A 32 7.59 -13.88 0.56
CA ARG A 32 7.21 -14.64 -0.64
C ARG A 32 6.21 -13.94 -1.56
N PHE A 33 5.48 -12.94 -1.07
CA PHE A 33 4.52 -12.20 -1.89
C PHE A 33 5.21 -11.09 -2.67
N LEU A 34 6.23 -10.47 -2.09
CA LEU A 34 7.08 -9.49 -2.78
C LEU A 34 7.96 -10.12 -3.84
N ILE A 35 8.72 -11.16 -3.46
CA ILE A 35 9.67 -11.86 -4.32
C ILE A 35 9.26 -13.34 -4.33
N PRO A 36 8.24 -13.71 -5.12
CA PRO A 36 7.86 -15.09 -5.31
C PRO A 36 8.97 -15.86 -6.08
N PRO A 37 8.99 -17.20 -6.01
CA PRO A 37 10.08 -18.01 -6.59
C PRO A 37 10.35 -17.78 -8.08
N ASP A 38 9.31 -17.45 -8.85
CA ASP A 38 9.36 -17.14 -10.28
C ASP A 38 9.99 -15.76 -10.58
N LEU A 39 10.02 -14.84 -9.61
CA LEU A 39 10.71 -13.57 -9.75
C LEU A 39 12.12 -13.57 -9.14
N ALA A 40 12.46 -14.58 -8.33
CA ALA A 40 13.74 -14.65 -7.63
C ALA A 40 14.96 -14.64 -8.57
N GLU A 41 14.82 -15.08 -9.83
CA GLU A 41 15.92 -15.05 -10.81
C GLU A 41 16.36 -13.64 -11.22
N TYR A 42 15.47 -12.65 -11.07
CA TYR A 42 15.75 -11.24 -11.38
C TYR A 42 16.46 -10.51 -10.23
N TYR A 43 16.63 -11.17 -9.08
CA TYR A 43 17.30 -10.60 -7.91
C TYR A 43 18.74 -11.10 -7.84
N ARG A 44 19.68 -10.15 -7.67
CA ARG A 44 21.07 -10.50 -7.39
C ARG A 44 21.23 -11.01 -5.97
N GLU A 45 20.43 -10.47 -5.05
CA GLU A 45 20.39 -10.83 -3.65
C GLU A 45 19.64 -12.13 -3.43
N THR A 46 20.09 -12.91 -2.44
CA THR A 46 19.30 -14.03 -1.91
C THR A 46 18.23 -13.50 -0.97
N LEU A 47 16.97 -13.88 -1.21
CA LEU A 47 15.85 -13.53 -0.34
C LEU A 47 16.01 -14.16 1.05
N VAL A 48 15.95 -13.30 2.06
CA VAL A 48 15.79 -13.67 3.47
C VAL A 48 14.31 -13.48 3.79
N GLU A 49 13.57 -14.60 3.76
CA GLU A 49 12.11 -14.59 3.86
C GLU A 49 11.65 -14.33 5.32
N LEU A 50 10.95 -13.22 5.50
CA LEU A 50 10.20 -12.86 6.69
C LEU A 50 8.81 -13.52 6.65
N PRO A 51 8.24 -13.87 7.82
CA PRO A 51 6.90 -14.41 7.84
C PRO A 51 5.87 -13.32 7.55
N HIS A 52 4.90 -13.66 6.69
CA HIS A 52 3.72 -12.88 6.35
C HIS A 52 3.94 -11.59 5.55
N VAL A 53 4.79 -10.67 6.02
CA VAL A 53 4.94 -9.32 5.44
C VAL A 53 6.31 -8.71 5.74
N PHE A 54 6.80 -7.89 4.81
CA PHE A 54 8.05 -7.16 4.94
C PHE A 54 8.03 -5.98 5.93
N VAL A 55 6.86 -5.55 6.41
CA VAL A 55 6.71 -4.40 7.31
C VAL A 55 5.57 -4.65 8.29
N THR A 56 5.71 -4.13 9.51
CA THR A 56 4.70 -4.25 10.57
C THR A 56 4.50 -2.88 11.24
N THR A 57 3.34 -2.68 11.84
CA THR A 57 3.03 -1.49 12.64
C THR A 57 2.23 -1.90 13.88
N PRO A 58 2.41 -1.31 15.06
CA PRO A 58 1.45 -1.49 16.14
C PRO A 58 0.10 -0.87 15.75
N LEU A 59 -0.99 -1.51 16.14
CA LEU A 59 -2.31 -0.87 16.02
C LEU A 59 -2.38 0.30 17.01
N SER A 60 -2.31 1.53 16.50
CA SER A 60 -2.45 2.75 17.28
C SER A 60 -3.71 3.49 16.85
N PHE A 61 -4.56 3.82 17.83
CA PHE A 61 -5.77 4.59 17.63
C PHE A 61 -5.47 6.07 17.81
N SER A 62 -5.78 6.86 16.78
CA SER A 62 -5.68 8.32 16.83
C SER A 62 -6.96 8.93 17.40
N GLU A 63 -6.87 10.22 17.75
CA GLU A 63 -8.01 11.11 17.97
C GLU A 63 -9.09 10.96 16.86
N PRO A 64 -10.36 11.25 17.15
CA PRO A 64 -11.44 11.17 16.17
C PRO A 64 -11.13 12.04 14.94
N PRO A 65 -11.49 11.59 13.73
CA PRO A 65 -11.23 12.36 12.52
C PRO A 65 -12.06 13.65 12.50
N PRO A 66 -11.54 14.73 11.88
CA PRO A 66 -12.38 15.84 11.43
C PRO A 66 -13.49 15.30 10.52
N SER A 67 -14.64 15.97 10.49
CA SER A 67 -15.76 15.59 9.62
C SER A 67 -15.39 15.66 8.13
N ARG A 68 -16.19 15.01 7.28
CA ARG A 68 -15.99 15.04 5.81
C ARG A 68 -16.01 16.47 5.27
N SER A 69 -16.98 17.29 5.69
CA SER A 69 -17.07 18.70 5.28
C SER A 69 -15.85 19.54 5.68
N GLU A 70 -15.28 19.33 6.88
CA GLU A 70 -14.02 19.98 7.30
C GLU A 70 -12.81 19.59 6.43
N LEU A 71 -12.90 18.45 5.74
CA LEU A 71 -11.88 17.93 4.83
C LEU A 71 -12.18 18.22 3.35
N GLY A 72 -13.25 18.96 3.05
CA GLY A 72 -13.68 19.26 1.68
C GLY A 72 -14.30 18.06 0.95
N LEU A 73 -14.69 17.03 1.69
CA LEU A 73 -15.41 15.86 1.16
C LEU A 73 -16.93 16.08 1.25
N PRO A 74 -17.72 15.44 0.38
CA PRO A 74 -19.17 15.44 0.54
C PRO A 74 -19.57 14.67 1.81
N ASP A 75 -20.60 15.15 2.51
CA ASP A 75 -21.10 14.47 3.72
C ASP A 75 -21.64 13.07 3.42
N GLU A 76 -22.22 12.90 2.22
CA GLU A 76 -22.78 11.65 1.71
C GLU A 76 -22.06 11.20 0.43
N GLY A 77 -22.10 9.90 0.15
CA GLY A 77 -21.45 9.30 -1.01
C GLY A 77 -20.18 8.54 -0.66
N PHE A 78 -19.57 7.93 -1.68
CA PHE A 78 -18.46 7.00 -1.51
C PHE A 78 -17.11 7.71 -1.70
N VAL A 79 -16.17 7.52 -0.79
CA VAL A 79 -14.86 8.16 -0.83
C VAL A 79 -13.81 7.10 -1.17
N TYR A 80 -13.40 7.05 -2.43
CA TYR A 80 -12.15 6.38 -2.80
C TYR A 80 -10.99 7.28 -2.39
N ALA A 81 -9.92 6.70 -1.84
CA ALA A 81 -8.72 7.44 -1.48
C ALA A 81 -7.47 6.87 -2.13
N CYS A 82 -6.56 7.75 -2.57
CA CYS A 82 -5.19 7.39 -2.90
C CYS A 82 -4.25 8.54 -2.54
N PHE A 83 -3.48 8.34 -1.47
CA PHE A 83 -2.49 9.31 -1.00
C PHE A 83 -1.06 9.00 -1.46
N ASN A 84 -0.91 8.06 -2.39
CA ASN A 84 0.38 7.81 -3.03
C ASN A 84 0.79 9.01 -3.89
N ARG A 85 2.10 9.31 -3.91
CA ARG A 85 2.65 10.38 -4.73
C ARG A 85 2.27 10.22 -6.20
N THR A 86 2.04 11.34 -6.88
CA THR A 86 1.57 11.38 -8.28
C THR A 86 2.56 10.79 -9.29
N ASP A 87 3.85 10.73 -8.96
CA ASP A 87 4.87 10.06 -9.79
C ASP A 87 4.80 8.52 -9.75
N LYS A 88 4.00 7.95 -8.84
CA LYS A 88 3.70 6.50 -8.80
C LYS A 88 2.55 6.10 -9.74
N TRP A 89 1.92 7.08 -10.38
CA TRP A 89 0.73 6.85 -11.19
C TRP A 89 1.14 6.72 -12.66
N SER A 90 0.41 5.88 -13.39
CA SER A 90 0.50 5.84 -14.85
C SER A 90 -0.75 6.48 -15.47
N PRO A 91 -0.69 6.91 -16.74
CA PRO A 91 -1.89 7.38 -17.45
C PRO A 91 -3.02 6.34 -17.45
N GLU A 92 -2.68 5.06 -17.56
CA GLU A 92 -3.64 3.94 -17.56
C GLU A 92 -4.33 3.78 -16.20
N LEU A 93 -3.58 3.93 -15.10
CA LEU A 93 -4.15 3.90 -13.75
C LEU A 93 -5.13 5.05 -13.55
N PHE A 94 -4.74 6.27 -13.94
CA PHE A 94 -5.61 7.43 -13.78
C PHE A 94 -6.87 7.32 -14.64
N ALA A 95 -6.76 6.82 -15.87
CA ALA A 95 -7.92 6.53 -16.72
C ALA A 95 -8.87 5.50 -16.06
N CYS A 96 -8.32 4.41 -15.49
CA CYS A 96 -9.08 3.42 -14.74
C CYS A 96 -9.87 4.06 -13.58
N TRP A 97 -9.26 4.98 -12.82
CA TRP A 97 -9.96 5.68 -11.73
C TRP A 97 -11.06 6.61 -12.24
N LEU A 98 -10.88 7.28 -13.38
CA LEU A 98 -11.93 8.10 -13.98
C LEU A 98 -13.10 7.24 -14.46
N GLU A 99 -12.83 6.07 -15.04
CA GLU A 99 -13.86 5.10 -15.45
C GLU A 99 -14.64 4.55 -14.23
N ILE A 100 -13.94 4.27 -13.11
CA ILE A 100 -14.59 3.93 -11.84
C ILE A 100 -15.52 5.05 -11.38
N LEU A 101 -15.06 6.30 -11.40
CA LEU A 101 -15.89 7.45 -11.03
C LEU A 101 -17.11 7.60 -11.95
N GLN A 102 -16.99 7.40 -13.26
CA GLN A 102 -18.14 7.41 -14.16
C GLN A 102 -19.18 6.35 -13.79
N ALA A 103 -18.74 5.14 -13.44
CA ALA A 103 -19.61 4.03 -13.08
C ALA A 103 -20.25 4.18 -11.69
N VAL A 104 -19.67 5.02 -10.80
CA VAL A 104 -20.17 5.27 -9.44
C VAL A 104 -20.49 6.76 -9.26
N PRO A 105 -21.69 7.24 -9.66
CA PRO A 105 -21.96 8.68 -9.80
C PRO A 105 -21.76 9.53 -8.54
N ASN A 106 -22.02 8.97 -7.36
CA ASN A 106 -21.93 9.68 -6.06
C ASN A 106 -20.57 9.48 -5.36
N ALA A 107 -19.57 8.94 -6.06
CA ALA A 107 -18.25 8.76 -5.49
C ALA A 107 -17.33 9.97 -5.73
N VAL A 108 -16.37 10.19 -4.84
CA VAL A 108 -15.25 11.10 -5.05
C VAL A 108 -13.94 10.32 -4.99
N LEU A 109 -12.91 10.84 -5.64
CA LEU A 109 -11.54 10.38 -5.52
C LEU A 109 -10.74 11.40 -4.73
N TRP A 110 -10.28 10.98 -3.55
CA TRP A 110 -9.55 11.80 -2.62
C TRP A 110 -8.05 11.53 -2.72
N LEU A 111 -7.31 12.55 -3.16
CA LEU A 111 -5.92 12.45 -3.55
C LEU A 111 -5.04 13.29 -2.63
N ALA A 112 -3.77 12.91 -2.47
CA ALA A 112 -2.81 13.78 -1.81
C ALA A 112 -2.50 14.99 -2.70
N GLU A 113 -2.57 16.20 -2.15
CA GLU A 113 -2.17 17.39 -2.88
C GLU A 113 -0.65 17.43 -3.05
N SER A 114 -0.20 17.47 -4.31
CA SER A 114 1.23 17.62 -4.62
C SER A 114 1.59 19.07 -4.91
N SER A 115 0.82 19.73 -5.77
CA SER A 115 0.90 21.16 -6.08
C SER A 115 -0.37 21.59 -6.80
N GLU A 116 -0.67 22.89 -6.78
CA GLU A 116 -1.85 23.45 -7.46
C GLU A 116 -1.84 23.13 -8.96
N ASP A 117 -0.69 23.26 -9.64
CA ASP A 117 -0.55 22.96 -11.08
C ASP A 117 -0.90 21.50 -11.41
N ILE A 118 -0.47 20.56 -10.55
CA ILE A 118 -0.79 19.14 -10.71
C ILE A 118 -2.28 18.91 -10.48
N SER A 119 -2.86 19.48 -9.43
CA SER A 119 -4.29 19.41 -9.13
C SER A 119 -5.15 19.93 -10.29
N GLN A 120 -4.80 21.08 -10.86
CA GLN A 120 -5.47 21.66 -12.04
C GLN A 120 -5.34 20.77 -13.27
N THR A 121 -4.15 20.19 -13.49
CA THR A 121 -3.92 19.25 -14.60
C THR A 121 -4.80 18.02 -14.50
N LEU A 122 -4.91 17.43 -13.30
CA LEU A 122 -5.75 16.25 -13.05
C LEU A 122 -7.23 16.58 -13.24
N ARG A 123 -7.69 17.73 -12.72
CA ARG A 123 -9.05 18.25 -12.93
C ARG A 123 -9.37 18.46 -14.42
N ALA A 124 -8.46 19.02 -15.20
CA ALA A 124 -8.64 19.19 -16.64
C ALA A 124 -8.74 17.85 -17.39
N LYS A 125 -7.94 16.85 -16.99
CA LYS A 125 -8.02 15.49 -17.53
C LYS A 125 -9.35 14.81 -17.17
N ALA A 126 -9.81 14.94 -15.93
CA ALA A 126 -11.13 14.45 -15.52
C ALA A 126 -12.26 15.06 -16.37
N LYS A 127 -12.23 16.39 -16.55
CA LYS A 127 -13.19 17.11 -17.41
C LYS A 127 -13.21 16.56 -18.83
N THR A 128 -12.03 16.32 -19.40
CA THR A 128 -11.87 15.80 -20.77
C THR A 128 -12.45 14.38 -20.89
N ALA A 129 -12.33 13.59 -19.83
CA ALA A 129 -12.95 12.27 -19.73
C ALA A 129 -14.44 12.33 -19.35
N GLY A 130 -15.07 13.50 -19.24
CA GLY A 130 -16.49 13.61 -18.87
C GLY A 130 -16.78 13.34 -17.39
N VAL A 131 -15.76 13.36 -16.53
CA VAL A 131 -15.92 13.33 -15.06
C VAL A 131 -15.92 14.76 -14.54
N ASP A 132 -16.87 15.09 -13.65
CA ASP A 132 -16.90 16.38 -12.98
C ASP A 132 -15.58 16.60 -12.20
N PRO A 133 -14.80 17.65 -12.50
CA PRO A 133 -13.55 17.95 -11.81
C PRO A 133 -13.67 18.09 -10.29
N GLU A 134 -14.83 18.49 -9.78
CA GLU A 134 -15.05 18.61 -8.33
C GLU A 134 -15.12 17.27 -7.61
N ARG A 135 -15.23 16.16 -8.36
CA ARG A 135 -15.12 14.80 -7.80
C ARG A 135 -13.67 14.39 -7.52
N LEU A 136 -12.69 15.18 -7.92
CA LEU A 136 -11.30 15.05 -7.47
C LEU A 136 -11.07 16.00 -6.31
N VAL A 137 -11.03 15.45 -5.09
CA VAL A 137 -10.79 16.21 -3.86
C VAL A 137 -9.32 16.04 -3.49
N PHE A 138 -8.67 17.12 -3.02
CA PHE A 138 -7.24 17.10 -2.70
C PHE A 138 -7.04 17.34 -1.21
N LEU A 139 -6.41 16.37 -0.53
CA LEU A 139 -5.97 16.48 0.85
C LEU A 139 -4.70 17.32 0.91
N VAL A 140 -4.81 18.51 1.49
CA VAL A 140 -3.66 19.33 1.89
C VAL A 140 -2.81 18.53 2.89
N GLN A 141 -1.48 18.68 2.81
CA GLN A 141 -0.54 17.99 3.66
C GLN A 141 -0.93 18.01 5.16
N ARG A 142 -0.77 16.87 5.82
CA ARG A 142 -1.03 16.66 7.25
C ARG A 142 0.22 16.15 7.94
N SER A 143 0.29 16.33 9.26
CA SER A 143 1.34 15.66 10.02
C SER A 143 1.15 14.13 9.96
N PRO A 144 2.22 13.34 10.10
CA PRO A 144 2.10 11.89 10.17
C PRO A 144 1.13 11.40 11.27
N TRP A 145 1.03 12.15 12.37
CA TRP A 145 0.14 11.84 13.50
C TRP A 145 -1.35 12.02 13.17
N GLU A 146 -1.68 13.03 12.37
CA GLU A 146 -3.06 13.30 11.95
C GLU A 146 -3.48 12.42 10.77
N PHE A 147 -2.53 12.00 9.93
CA PHE A 147 -2.80 11.34 8.67
C PHE A 147 -3.64 10.05 8.84
N ILE A 148 -3.31 9.21 9.82
CA ILE A 148 -4.08 7.99 10.11
C ILE A 148 -5.52 8.34 10.51
N SER A 149 -5.72 9.39 11.32
CA SER A 149 -7.07 9.85 11.69
C SER A 149 -7.84 10.27 10.45
N VAL A 150 -7.25 11.15 9.63
CA VAL A 150 -7.86 11.67 8.40
C VAL A 150 -8.24 10.55 7.41
N CYS A 151 -7.40 9.52 7.29
CA CYS A 151 -7.68 8.37 6.42
C CYS A 151 -9.01 7.67 6.76
N ARG A 152 -9.48 7.71 8.03
CA ARG A 152 -10.73 7.09 8.47
C ARG A 152 -11.98 7.61 7.76
N GLN A 153 -11.88 8.73 7.05
CA GLN A 153 -12.99 9.29 6.26
C GLN A 153 -13.12 8.69 4.86
N ALA A 154 -12.14 7.90 4.42
CA ALA A 154 -12.21 7.12 3.19
C ALA A 154 -12.97 5.81 3.40
N ASP A 155 -13.64 5.34 2.35
CA ASP A 155 -14.35 4.05 2.35
C ASP A 155 -13.48 2.92 1.78
N LEU A 156 -12.69 3.22 0.74
CA LEU A 156 -11.77 2.26 0.10
C LEU A 156 -10.49 2.96 -0.36
N PHE A 157 -9.34 2.38 -0.02
CA PHE A 157 -8.05 2.85 -0.51
C PHE A 157 -7.70 2.15 -1.83
N LEU A 158 -7.43 2.94 -2.86
CA LEU A 158 -7.04 2.48 -4.19
C LEU A 158 -5.51 2.50 -4.30
N ASP A 159 -4.90 1.33 -4.42
CA ASP A 159 -3.46 1.21 -4.65
C ASP A 159 -3.09 1.53 -6.11
N THR A 160 -1.80 1.76 -6.35
CA THR A 160 -1.22 2.13 -7.65
C THR A 160 -0.57 0.93 -8.34
N PHE A 161 -0.69 0.78 -9.67
CA PHE A 161 -0.26 -0.45 -10.36
C PHE A 161 1.25 -0.70 -10.41
N LEU A 162 2.06 0.31 -10.73
CA LEU A 162 3.49 0.09 -11.01
C LEU A 162 4.38 0.21 -9.77
N TYR A 163 3.97 1.04 -8.83
CA TYR A 163 4.67 1.27 -7.58
C TYR A 163 3.62 1.49 -6.50
N ASN A 164 3.31 0.44 -5.74
CA ASN A 164 2.29 0.45 -4.70
C ASN A 164 2.61 1.44 -3.56
N GLY A 165 1.62 1.65 -2.70
CA GLY A 165 1.84 2.21 -1.37
C GLY A 165 2.55 1.21 -0.45
N GLY A 166 3.54 1.71 0.29
CA GLY A 166 4.15 1.00 1.41
C GLY A 166 3.61 1.56 2.71
N ALA A 167 4.28 2.59 3.24
CA ALA A 167 3.85 3.29 4.45
C ALA A 167 2.42 3.88 4.35
N THR A 168 2.06 4.45 3.20
CA THR A 168 0.72 5.01 2.94
C THR A 168 -0.38 3.94 3.04
N SER A 169 -0.16 2.78 2.43
CA SER A 169 -1.07 1.63 2.50
C SER A 169 -1.20 1.09 3.92
N VAL A 170 -0.09 0.96 4.65
CA VAL A 170 -0.09 0.56 6.07
C VAL A 170 -0.89 1.55 6.92
N CYS A 171 -0.72 2.86 6.71
CA CYS A 171 -1.50 3.88 7.43
C CYS A 171 -3.00 3.81 7.11
N ALA A 172 -3.39 3.59 5.85
CA ALA A 172 -4.79 3.45 5.47
C ALA A 172 -5.44 2.22 6.11
N ILE A 173 -4.76 1.07 6.06
CA ILE A 173 -5.21 -0.15 6.71
C ILE A 173 -5.26 0.04 8.24
N GLN A 174 -4.26 0.68 8.85
CA GLN A 174 -4.28 1.01 10.27
C GLN A 174 -5.45 1.95 10.65
N ALA A 175 -5.85 2.86 9.75
CA ALA A 175 -7.05 3.69 9.90
C ALA A 175 -8.36 2.89 9.74
N GLY A 176 -8.28 1.59 9.45
CA GLY A 176 -9.43 0.74 9.25
C GLY A 176 -10.06 0.88 7.87
N VAL A 177 -9.30 1.33 6.87
CA VAL A 177 -9.73 1.43 5.47
C VAL A 177 -9.16 0.25 4.68
N PRO A 178 -9.99 -0.59 4.04
CA PRO A 178 -9.51 -1.66 3.17
C PRO A 178 -8.67 -1.14 2.00
N LEU A 179 -7.68 -1.92 1.57
CA LEU A 179 -6.79 -1.61 0.45
C LEU A 179 -7.11 -2.51 -0.74
N LEU A 180 -7.53 -1.93 -1.86
CA LEU A 180 -7.66 -2.62 -3.14
C LEU A 180 -6.34 -2.49 -3.92
N THR A 181 -5.74 -3.62 -4.30
CA THR A 181 -4.44 -3.64 -5.00
C THR A 181 -4.43 -4.67 -6.13
N CYS A 182 -3.51 -4.52 -7.07
CA CYS A 182 -3.31 -5.45 -8.19
C CYS A 182 -1.79 -5.67 -8.35
N PRO A 183 -1.24 -6.80 -7.87
CA PRO A 183 0.18 -7.08 -7.98
C PRO A 183 0.66 -7.13 -9.43
N GLY A 184 1.85 -6.58 -9.68
CA GLY A 184 2.59 -6.77 -10.92
C GLY A 184 3.76 -7.74 -10.77
N ASP A 185 4.79 -7.55 -11.60
CA ASP A 185 5.95 -8.45 -11.71
C ASP A 185 7.22 -7.89 -11.05
N THR A 186 7.09 -6.82 -10.26
CA THR A 186 8.22 -6.19 -9.54
C THR A 186 7.92 -6.09 -8.07
N PHE A 187 8.96 -6.08 -7.22
CA PHE A 187 8.79 -5.86 -5.78
C PHE A 187 7.92 -4.62 -5.49
N ALA A 188 8.22 -3.48 -6.12
CA ALA A 188 7.50 -2.24 -5.91
C ALA A 188 6.00 -2.33 -6.25
N SER A 189 5.63 -3.15 -7.23
CA SER A 189 4.24 -3.39 -7.64
C SER A 189 3.53 -4.49 -6.84
N ARG A 190 4.20 -5.11 -5.85
CA ARG A 190 3.66 -6.23 -5.06
C ARG A 190 3.57 -5.95 -3.55
N MET A 191 4.03 -4.79 -3.10
CA MET A 191 3.94 -4.41 -1.68
C MET A 191 2.51 -4.42 -1.16
N GLY A 192 1.55 -3.97 -1.96
CA GLY A 192 0.13 -3.98 -1.61
C GLY A 192 -0.37 -5.41 -1.34
N MET A 193 -0.01 -6.38 -2.20
CA MET A 193 -0.39 -7.78 -2.01
C MET A 193 0.17 -8.35 -0.70
N SER A 194 1.45 -8.13 -0.42
CA SER A 194 2.09 -8.56 0.83
C SER A 194 1.39 -7.97 2.06
N ILE A 195 1.10 -6.67 2.03
CA ILE A 195 0.38 -5.96 3.10
C ILE A 195 -1.03 -6.52 3.26
N CYS A 196 -1.80 -6.69 2.18
CA CYS A 196 -3.16 -7.24 2.23
C CYS A 196 -3.20 -8.65 2.82
N HIS A 197 -2.26 -9.52 2.46
CA HIS A 197 -2.21 -10.87 3.00
C HIS A 197 -1.94 -10.87 4.51
N ALA A 198 -1.01 -10.04 5.00
CA ALA A 198 -0.79 -9.92 6.44
C ALA A 198 -1.89 -9.16 7.19
N ALA A 199 -2.75 -8.44 6.46
CA ALA A 199 -3.92 -7.74 6.98
C ALA A 199 -5.23 -8.52 6.78
N GLY A 200 -5.21 -9.78 6.34
CA GLY A 200 -6.44 -10.57 6.13
C GLY A 200 -7.40 -9.96 5.10
N LEU A 201 -6.85 -9.27 4.11
CA LEU A 201 -7.56 -8.60 3.00
C LEU A 201 -7.26 -9.30 1.67
N GLU A 202 -7.10 -10.62 1.66
CA GLU A 202 -6.77 -11.40 0.46
C GLU A 202 -7.84 -11.22 -0.63
N SER A 203 -9.10 -11.03 -0.25
CA SER A 203 -10.21 -10.75 -1.18
C SER A 203 -10.12 -9.37 -1.86
N PHE A 204 -9.20 -8.49 -1.45
CA PHE A 204 -8.95 -7.19 -2.05
C PHE A 204 -7.68 -7.18 -2.94
N VAL A 205 -7.08 -8.35 -3.16
CA VAL A 205 -5.97 -8.53 -4.10
C VAL A 205 -6.54 -8.99 -5.44
N CYS A 206 -6.48 -8.11 -6.43
CA CYS A 206 -6.98 -8.35 -7.78
C CYS A 206 -5.95 -9.06 -8.66
N GLU A 207 -6.40 -9.99 -9.50
CA GLU A 207 -5.53 -10.73 -10.41
C GLU A 207 -5.21 -9.98 -11.71
N SER A 208 -5.98 -8.92 -12.01
CA SER A 208 -5.80 -8.11 -13.22
C SER A 208 -6.27 -6.67 -13.01
N ARG A 209 -5.85 -5.79 -13.92
CA ARG A 209 -6.33 -4.39 -13.95
C ARG A 209 -7.83 -4.30 -14.22
N GLU A 210 -8.38 -5.24 -15.00
CA GLU A 210 -9.82 -5.34 -15.24
C GLU A 210 -10.56 -5.74 -13.96
N SER A 211 -10.10 -6.78 -13.26
CA SER A 211 -10.74 -7.19 -12.00
C SER A 211 -10.62 -6.12 -10.92
N TYR A 212 -9.52 -5.34 -10.91
CA TYR A 212 -9.36 -4.16 -10.05
C TYR A 212 -10.46 -3.12 -10.31
N GLN A 213 -10.69 -2.77 -11.58
CA GLN A 213 -11.75 -1.83 -11.93
C GLN A 213 -13.14 -2.37 -11.52
N VAL A 214 -13.43 -3.62 -11.89
CA VAL A 214 -14.72 -4.26 -11.59
C VAL A 214 -14.96 -4.31 -10.08
N GLN A 215 -13.95 -4.67 -9.29
CA GLN A 215 -14.07 -4.77 -7.85
C GLN A 215 -14.18 -3.38 -7.18
N ALA A 216 -13.46 -2.36 -7.68
CA ALA A 216 -13.62 -1.00 -7.21
C ALA A 216 -15.06 -0.49 -7.43
N ILE A 217 -15.62 -0.72 -8.62
CA ILE A 217 -17.02 -0.34 -8.96
C ILE A 217 -18.00 -1.12 -8.10
N TYR A 218 -17.78 -2.44 -7.91
CA TYR A 218 -18.62 -3.26 -7.05
C TYR A 218 -18.71 -2.66 -5.65
N TRP A 219 -17.58 -2.36 -5.02
CA TRP A 219 -17.57 -1.80 -3.67
C TRP A 219 -18.18 -0.40 -3.58
N GLY A 220 -17.99 0.45 -4.60
CA GLY A 220 -18.62 1.77 -4.63
C GLY A 220 -20.14 1.75 -4.80
N THR A 221 -20.68 0.68 -5.41
CA THR A 221 -22.12 0.49 -5.62
C THR A 221 -22.77 -0.36 -4.52
N HIS A 222 -22.01 -1.22 -3.84
CA HIS A 222 -22.43 -2.10 -2.74
C HIS A 222 -21.75 -1.68 -1.42
N TRP A 223 -21.72 -0.38 -1.16
CA TRP A 223 -20.99 0.20 -0.03
C TRP A 223 -21.48 -0.29 1.34
N GLU A 224 -22.75 -0.71 1.46
CA GLU A 224 -23.29 -1.31 2.68
C GLU A 224 -22.60 -2.65 3.01
N GLU A 225 -22.33 -3.48 1.99
CA GLU A 225 -21.60 -4.73 2.13
C GLU A 225 -20.15 -4.47 2.53
N LEU A 226 -19.49 -3.50 1.88
CA LEU A 226 -18.13 -3.10 2.26
C LEU A 226 -18.10 -2.63 3.71
N ARG A 227 -19.06 -1.81 4.13
CA ARG A 227 -19.13 -1.31 5.51
C ARG A 227 -19.31 -2.45 6.51
N GLN A 228 -20.17 -3.42 6.21
CA GLN A 228 -20.35 -4.61 7.05
C GLN A 228 -19.06 -5.44 7.12
N PHE A 229 -18.40 -5.68 5.99
CA PHE A 229 -17.11 -6.35 5.93
C PHE A 229 -16.07 -5.63 6.81
N THR A 230 -15.92 -4.32 6.61
CA THR A 230 -14.94 -3.49 7.32
C THR A 230 -15.18 -3.52 8.83
N GLN A 231 -16.43 -3.47 9.29
CA GLN A 231 -16.75 -3.59 10.72
C GLN A 231 -16.34 -4.95 11.29
N GLN A 232 -16.57 -6.05 10.57
CA GLN A 232 -16.17 -7.39 11.01
C GLN A 232 -14.65 -7.59 10.98
N TRP A 233 -14.00 -7.05 9.96
CA TRP A 233 -12.55 -7.09 9.80
C TRP A 233 -11.84 -6.31 10.92
N GLN A 234 -12.28 -5.08 11.23
CA GLN A 234 -11.73 -4.24 12.29
C GLN A 234 -11.79 -4.91 13.68
N GLN A 235 -12.80 -5.75 13.95
CA GLN A 235 -12.91 -6.49 15.22
C GLN A 235 -11.77 -7.49 15.43
N LYS A 236 -11.17 -8.01 14.36
CA LYS A 236 -10.08 -9.00 14.39
C LYS A 236 -8.73 -8.39 14.04
N GLN A 237 -8.72 -7.11 13.66
CA GLN A 237 -7.55 -6.44 13.10
C GLN A 237 -6.33 -6.50 14.01
N GLY A 238 -6.53 -6.36 15.33
CA GLY A 238 -5.45 -6.41 16.31
C GLY A 238 -4.69 -7.74 16.35
N ASP A 239 -5.31 -8.85 15.96
CA ASP A 239 -4.69 -10.19 16.01
C ASP A 239 -3.95 -10.55 14.71
N LEU A 240 -4.06 -9.72 13.67
CA LEU A 240 -3.50 -10.01 12.35
C LEU A 240 -1.98 -9.76 12.31
N PRO A 241 -1.22 -10.53 11.51
CA PRO A 241 0.24 -10.44 11.47
C PRO A 241 0.81 -9.03 11.22
N LEU A 242 0.15 -8.21 10.39
CA LEU A 242 0.57 -6.84 10.12
C LEU A 242 0.67 -6.00 11.40
N PHE A 243 -0.19 -6.28 12.39
CA PHE A 243 -0.32 -5.55 13.65
C PHE A 243 0.41 -6.19 14.84
N GLN A 244 1.27 -7.19 14.58
CA GLN A 244 1.96 -7.98 15.59
C GLN A 244 3.48 -7.73 15.58
N PRO A 245 3.94 -6.50 15.90
CA PRO A 245 5.35 -6.14 15.74
C PRO A 245 6.29 -6.97 16.61
N ALA A 246 5.88 -7.37 17.82
CA ALA A 246 6.72 -8.21 18.69
C ALA A 246 6.99 -9.60 18.06
N THR A 247 5.97 -10.22 17.47
CA THR A 247 6.09 -11.51 16.77
C THR A 247 6.95 -11.37 15.53
N TRP A 248 6.74 -10.28 14.77
CA TRP A 248 7.50 -9.98 13.56
C TRP A 248 8.99 -9.73 13.86
N ILE A 249 9.31 -8.92 14.88
CA ILE A 249 10.69 -8.64 15.31
C ILE A 249 11.41 -9.93 15.67
N LYS A 250 10.77 -10.79 16.48
CA LYS A 250 11.36 -12.08 16.87
C LYS A 250 11.66 -12.98 15.66
N ALA A 251 10.79 -12.96 14.65
CA ALA A 251 11.02 -13.72 13.42
C ALA A 251 12.18 -13.14 12.61
N MET A 252 12.26 -11.82 12.48
CA MET A 252 13.39 -11.14 11.83
C MET A 252 14.71 -11.47 12.54
N GLU A 253 14.77 -11.35 13.87
CA GLU A 253 15.93 -11.71 14.68
C GLU A 253 16.35 -13.17 14.44
N THR A 254 15.38 -14.08 14.36
CA THR A 254 15.63 -15.50 14.09
C THR A 254 16.29 -15.68 12.71
N GLN A 255 15.81 -15.01 11.67
CA GLN A 255 16.42 -15.08 10.33
C GLN A 255 17.83 -14.51 10.32
N LEU A 256 18.06 -13.37 10.98
CA LEU A 256 19.39 -12.76 11.09
C LEU A 256 20.38 -13.67 11.83
N MET A 257 19.94 -14.33 12.91
CA MET A 257 20.77 -15.27 13.65
C MET A 257 21.09 -16.52 12.84
N ASN A 258 20.14 -17.03 12.05
CA ASN A 258 20.37 -18.16 11.14
C ASN A 258 21.41 -17.82 10.06
N LEU A 259 21.30 -16.64 9.45
CA LEU A 259 22.29 -16.15 8.47
C LEU A 259 23.68 -16.03 9.11
N TRP A 260 23.75 -15.46 10.31
CA TRP A 260 25.01 -15.33 11.04
C TRP A 260 25.66 -16.67 11.34
N GLN A 261 24.88 -17.65 11.82
CA GLN A 261 25.38 -19.00 12.11
C GLN A 261 25.87 -19.72 10.85
N ASN A 262 25.17 -19.57 9.72
CA ASN A 262 25.59 -20.14 8.44
C ASN A 262 26.89 -19.50 7.93
N GLN A 263 27.02 -18.18 8.09
CA GLN A 263 28.25 -17.47 7.73
C GLN A 263 29.45 -17.97 8.54
N ILE A 264 29.31 -18.15 9.85
CA ILE A 264 30.38 -18.70 10.70
C ILE A 264 30.78 -20.10 10.22
N ARG A 265 29.81 -20.96 9.90
CA ARG A 265 30.08 -22.34 9.43
C ARG A 265 30.84 -22.38 8.10
N ASN A 266 30.62 -21.42 7.21
CA ASN A 266 31.28 -21.35 5.91
C ASN A 266 32.68 -20.71 5.97
N CYS A 267 33.06 -20.09 7.09
CA CYS A 267 34.38 -19.48 7.31
C CYS A 267 35.37 -20.39 8.05
N ILE A 268 34.94 -21.55 8.56
CA ILE A 268 35.75 -22.58 9.24
C ILE A 268 35.98 -23.73 8.26
#